data_AF-A0A1R1I210-F1
#
_entry.id   AF-A0A1R1I210-F1
#
_cell.length_a   1.000
_cell.length_b   1.000
_cell.length_c   1.000
_cell.angle_alpha   90.00
_cell.angle_beta   90.00
_cell.angle_gamma   90.00
#
_symmetry.space_group_name_H-M   'P 1'
#
loop_
_entity.id
_entity.type
_entity.pdbx_description
1 polymer ?
#
loop_
_entity_poly.entity_id
_entity_poly.type
_entity_poly.pdbx_seq_one_letter_code
_entity_poly.pdbx_strand_id
1 'polypeptide(L)'
;MSISDLIAAEAEAAERNRDAGLKPGSRVTRGHQRAKTLQVRLNAEELEALTRLAERRGLPVSTLARDILLTQLAGSDESAGALIARIRAELDDLASRVA
;
A
#
# COMPACT_ATOMS: atom_id res chain seq x y z
N MET A 1 -38.01 17.08 14.95
CA MET A 1 -37.66 15.82 14.28
C MET A 1 -36.37 15.33 14.89
N SER A 2 -36.35 14.12 15.45
CA SER A 2 -35.15 13.55 16.08
C SER A 2 -34.23 12.92 15.03
N ILE A 3 -32.97 12.65 15.39
CA ILE A 3 -32.02 11.95 14.51
C ILE A 3 -32.54 10.55 14.17
N SER A 4 -33.21 9.89 15.10
CA SER A 4 -33.83 8.58 14.88
C SER A 4 -34.92 8.63 13.81
N ASP A 5 -35.72 9.70 13.79
CA ASP A 5 -36.77 9.88 12.78
C ASP A 5 -36.17 10.11 11.38
N LEU A 6 -35.05 10.82 11.29
CA LEU A 6 -34.33 11.04 10.03
C LEU A 6 -33.73 9.75 9.47
N ILE A 7 -33.13 8.92 10.33
CA ILE A 7 -32.55 7.64 9.94
C ILE A 7 -33.66 6.67 9.47
N ALA A 8 -34.79 6.63 10.16
CA ALA A 8 -35.92 5.79 9.78
C ALA A 8 -36.50 6.22 8.41
N ALA A 9 -36.68 7.52 8.19
CA ALA A 9 -37.16 8.05 6.92
C ALA A 9 -36.21 7.75 5.74
N GLU A 10 -34.89 7.84 5.96
CA GLU A 10 -33.89 7.51 4.96
C GLU A 10 -33.86 6.00 4.65
N ALA A 11 -33.97 5.15 5.68
CA ALA A 11 -34.02 3.70 5.51
C ALA A 11 -35.25 3.28 4.67
N GLU A 12 -36.43 3.83 4.97
CA GLU A 12 -37.62 3.61 4.16
C GLU A 12 -37.49 4.16 2.73
N ALA A 13 -36.72 5.24 2.54
CA ALA A 13 -36.46 5.80 1.22
C ALA A 13 -35.53 4.92 0.37
N ALA A 14 -34.51 4.35 0.99
CA ALA A 14 -33.55 3.47 0.34
C ALA A 14 -34.20 2.15 -0.12
N GLU A 15 -35.06 1.55 0.70
CA GLU A 15 -35.70 0.26 0.39
C GLU A 15 -36.84 0.36 -0.65
N ARG A 16 -37.42 1.55 -0.83
CA ARG A 16 -38.55 1.76 -1.76
C ARG A 16 -38.28 1.36 -3.20
N ASN A 17 -37.02 1.34 -3.65
CA ASN A 17 -36.66 1.01 -5.04
C ASN A 17 -35.43 0.09 -5.11
N ARG A 18 -35.49 -1.04 -4.41
CA ARG A 18 -34.40 -2.04 -4.34
C ARG A 18 -33.85 -2.48 -5.71
N ASP A 19 -34.72 -2.60 -6.71
CA ASP A 19 -34.36 -3.05 -8.06
C ASP A 19 -34.32 -1.90 -9.09
N ALA A 20 -34.13 -0.65 -8.64
CA ALA A 20 -33.95 0.47 -9.55
C ALA A 20 -32.77 0.22 -10.51
N GLY A 21 -33.01 0.44 -11.80
CA GLY A 21 -31.94 0.41 -12.80
C GLY A 21 -30.83 1.41 -12.47
N LEU A 22 -29.60 1.08 -12.87
CA LEU A 22 -28.45 1.97 -12.71
C LEU A 22 -28.71 3.31 -13.42
N LYS A 23 -28.32 4.41 -12.79
CA LYS A 23 -28.46 5.76 -13.39
C LYS A 23 -27.70 5.82 -14.72
N PRO A 24 -28.21 6.52 -15.75
CA PRO A 24 -27.47 6.76 -16.98
C PRO A 24 -26.10 7.36 -16.69
N GLY A 25 -25.04 6.81 -17.29
CA GLY A 25 -23.65 7.20 -17.00
C GLY A 25 -22.99 6.45 -15.84
N SER A 26 -23.69 5.53 -15.17
CA SER A 26 -23.08 4.65 -14.16
C SER A 26 -22.05 3.74 -14.83
N ARG A 27 -20.78 3.94 -14.50
CA ARG A 27 -19.69 3.08 -14.97
C ARG A 27 -19.58 1.87 -14.06
N VAL A 28 -19.98 0.69 -14.56
CA VAL A 28 -19.73 -0.58 -13.87
C VAL A 28 -18.24 -0.85 -13.89
N THR A 29 -17.54 -0.51 -12.81
CA THR A 29 -16.15 -0.90 -12.62
C THR A 29 -16.13 -2.30 -12.03
N ARG A 30 -15.60 -3.30 -12.74
CA ARG A 30 -15.08 -4.48 -12.06
C ARG A 30 -13.94 -3.99 -11.20
N GLY A 31 -14.05 -4.15 -9.89
CA GLY A 31 -13.03 -3.71 -8.93
C GLY A 31 -11.64 -4.02 -9.47
N HIS A 32 -10.76 -3.02 -9.45
CA HIS A 32 -9.39 -3.10 -9.94
C HIS A 32 -8.75 -4.45 -9.58
N GLN A 33 -7.94 -5.02 -10.48
CA GLN A 33 -7.24 -6.29 -10.29
C GLN A 33 -6.86 -6.47 -8.83
N ARG A 34 -7.51 -7.42 -8.15
CA ARG A 34 -7.26 -7.72 -6.73
C ARG A 34 -5.76 -7.88 -6.51
N ALA A 35 -5.29 -7.48 -5.33
CA ALA A 35 -3.93 -7.78 -4.90
C ALA A 35 -3.61 -9.26 -5.18
N LYS A 36 -2.55 -9.51 -5.95
CA LYS A 36 -2.10 -10.87 -6.25
C LYS A 36 -1.30 -11.39 -5.07
N THR A 37 -1.57 -12.62 -4.65
CA THR A 37 -0.85 -13.26 -3.54
C THR A 37 0.36 -14.00 -4.06
N LEU A 38 1.55 -13.68 -3.52
CA LEU A 38 2.78 -14.43 -3.72
C LEU A 38 2.95 -15.42 -2.56
N GLN A 39 3.16 -16.70 -2.85
CA GLN A 39 3.51 -17.69 -1.82
C GLN A 39 5.03 -17.79 -1.73
N VAL A 40 5.58 -17.57 -0.54
CA VAL A 40 7.00 -17.71 -0.24
C VAL A 40 7.17 -18.86 0.74
N ARG A 41 8.04 -19.81 0.42
CA ARG A 41 8.41 -20.90 1.35
C ARG A 41 9.49 -20.39 2.28
N LEU A 42 9.17 -20.37 3.57
CA LEU A 42 10.09 -20.06 4.66
C LEU A 42 10.16 -21.27 5.59
N ASN A 43 11.31 -21.51 6.20
CA ASN A 43 11.41 -22.42 7.32
C ASN A 43 10.88 -21.76 8.61
N ALA A 44 10.82 -22.54 9.70
CA ALA A 44 10.26 -22.06 10.96
C ALA A 44 11.05 -20.88 11.55
N GLU A 45 12.39 -20.94 11.52
CA GLU A 45 13.27 -19.92 12.08
C GLU A 45 13.19 -18.60 11.31
N GLU A 46 13.12 -18.68 9.97
CA GLU A 46 12.97 -17.53 9.07
C GLU A 46 11.64 -16.81 9.30
N LEU A 47 10.54 -17.57 9.40
CA LEU A 47 9.22 -17.00 9.66
C LEU A 47 9.18 -16.35 11.05
N GLU A 48 9.79 -16.96 12.05
CA GLU A 48 9.85 -16.41 13.40
C GLU A 48 10.68 -15.12 13.45
N ALA A 49 11.83 -15.09 12.77
CA ALA A 49 12.66 -13.89 12.66
C ALA A 49 11.92 -12.72 12.01
N LEU A 50 11.19 -12.99 10.93
CA LEU A 50 10.35 -12.00 10.25
C LEU A 50 9.21 -11.50 11.15
N THR A 51 8.56 -12.42 11.88
CA THR A 51 7.46 -12.10 12.80
C THR A 51 7.94 -11.20 13.93
N ARG A 52 9.04 -11.55 14.60
CA ARG A 52 9.64 -10.71 15.65
C ARG A 52 9.99 -9.32 15.16
N LEU A 53 10.50 -9.20 13.93
CA LEU A 53 10.83 -7.89 13.35
C LEU A 53 9.57 -7.07 13.07
N ALA A 54 8.50 -7.71 12.59
CA ALA A 54 7.22 -7.07 12.33
C ALA A 54 6.58 -6.54 13.63
N GLU A 55 6.60 -7.35 14.68
CA GLU A 55 6.11 -6.98 16.02
C GLU A 55 6.84 -5.76 16.59
N ARG A 56 8.18 -5.76 16.54
CA ARG A 56 8.99 -4.61 17.00
C ARG A 56 8.66 -3.31 16.26
N ARG A 57 8.18 -3.41 15.01
CA ARG A 57 7.79 -2.26 14.18
C ARG A 57 6.29 -1.96 14.24
N GLY A 58 5.49 -2.78 14.94
CA GLY A 58 4.04 -2.63 14.98
C GLY A 58 3.36 -2.83 13.62
N LEU A 59 3.95 -3.63 12.73
CA LEU A 59 3.45 -3.84 11.37
C LEU A 59 2.98 -5.28 11.17
N PRO A 60 2.00 -5.52 10.27
CA PRO A 60 1.68 -6.86 9.81
C PRO A 60 2.89 -7.50 9.11
N VAL A 61 3.10 -8.81 9.31
CA VAL A 61 4.19 -9.58 8.70
C VAL A 61 4.20 -9.44 7.18
N SER A 62 3.03 -9.49 6.54
CA SER A 62 2.87 -9.32 5.08
C SER A 62 3.24 -7.92 4.60
N THR A 63 2.96 -6.89 5.40
CA THR A 63 3.34 -5.50 5.10
C THR A 63 4.84 -5.33 5.15
N LEU A 64 5.48 -5.83 6.22
CA LEU A 64 6.94 -5.80 6.34
C LEU A 64 7.61 -6.60 5.22
N ALA A 65 7.11 -7.81 4.93
CA ALA A 65 7.65 -8.64 3.86
C ALA A 65 7.58 -7.93 2.49
N ARG A 66 6.44 -7.29 2.19
CA ARG A 66 6.26 -6.50 0.97
C ARG A 66 7.22 -5.33 0.89
N ASP A 67 7.39 -4.59 1.99
CA ASP A 67 8.30 -3.45 2.07
C ASP A 67 9.74 -3.87 1.74
N ILE A 68 10.25 -4.90 2.43
CA ILE A 68 11.59 -5.45 2.19
C ILE A 68 11.76 -5.86 0.72
N LEU A 69 10.79 -6.58 0.15
CA LEU A 69 10.82 -7.02 -1.25
C LEU A 69 10.91 -5.84 -2.22
N LEU A 70 10.09 -4.80 -2.01
CA LEU A 70 10.06 -3.63 -2.87
C LEU A 70 11.32 -2.77 -2.73
N THR A 71 11.85 -2.60 -1.52
CA THR A 71 13.12 -1.89 -1.30
C THR A 71 14.28 -2.58 -2.02
N GLN A 72 14.35 -3.91 -1.96
CA GLN A 72 15.39 -4.67 -2.65
C GLN A 72 15.28 -4.54 -4.17
N LEU A 73 14.06 -4.59 -4.71
CA LEU A 73 13.83 -4.39 -6.16
C LEU A 73 14.21 -2.97 -6.60
N ALA A 74 13.83 -1.95 -5.82
CA ALA A 74 14.19 -0.57 -6.11
C ALA A 74 15.71 -0.33 -6.06
N GLY A 75 16.40 -0.93 -5.08
CA GLY A 75 17.87 -0.87 -4.98
C GLY A 75 18.60 -1.68 -6.05
N SER A 76 17.92 -2.61 -6.73
CA SER A 76 18.50 -3.38 -7.84
C SER A 76 18.46 -2.63 -9.18
N ASP A 77 17.56 -1.65 -9.32
CA ASP A 77 17.43 -0.81 -10.52
C ASP A 77 18.42 0.36 -10.54
N GLU A 78 18.90 0.81 -9.39
CA GLU A 78 20.00 1.78 -9.32
C GLU A 78 21.31 1.04 -9.64
N SER A 79 21.73 1.07 -10.91
CA SER A 79 23.04 0.51 -11.27
C SER A 79 24.09 1.08 -10.33
N ALA A 80 25.04 0.27 -9.87
CA ALA A 80 26.10 0.72 -8.98
C ALA A 80 26.81 1.99 -9.51
N GLY A 81 26.89 2.16 -10.83
CA GLY A 81 27.39 3.37 -11.48
C GLY A 81 26.50 4.61 -11.27
N ALA A 82 25.17 4.47 -11.31
CA ALA A 82 24.23 5.56 -11.04
C ALA A 82 24.30 6.03 -9.58
N LEU A 83 24.39 5.07 -8.63
CA LEU A 83 24.58 5.40 -7.21
C LEU A 83 25.91 6.11 -6.96
N ILE A 84 27.01 5.62 -7.55
CA ILE A 84 28.33 6.26 -7.45
C ILE A 84 28.30 7.67 -8.04
N ALA A 85 27.65 7.85 -9.20
CA ALA A 85 27.52 9.16 -9.84
C ALA A 85 26.72 10.15 -8.97
N ARG A 86 25.64 9.67 -8.34
CA ARG A 86 24.83 10.46 -7.41
C ARG A 86 25.64 10.89 -6.18
N ILE A 87 26.34 9.96 -5.53
CA ILE A 87 27.17 10.25 -4.35
C ILE A 87 28.25 11.30 -4.70
N ARG A 88 28.88 11.19 -5.87
CA ARG A 88 29.84 12.21 -6.33
C ARG A 88 29.21 13.59 -6.47
N ALA A 89 28.05 13.68 -7.12
CA ALA A 89 27.35 14.95 -7.30
C ALA A 89 26.93 15.59 -5.96
N GLU A 90 26.48 14.79 -4.99
CA GLU A 90 26.13 15.28 -3.65
C GLU A 90 27.37 15.78 -2.88
N LEU A 91 28.54 15.13 -3.04
CA LEU A 91 29.79 15.60 -2.44
C LEU A 91 30.32 16.88 -3.09
N ASP A 92 30.20 17.02 -4.40
CA ASP A 92 30.61 18.23 -5.12
C ASP A 92 29.74 19.44 -4.71
N ASP A 93 28.42 19.24 -4.58
CA ASP A 93 27.51 20.27 -4.06
C ASP A 93 27.88 20.67 -2.63
N LEU A 94 28.18 19.71 -1.75
CA LEU A 94 28.61 19.99 -0.39
C LEU A 94 29.93 20.78 -0.36
N ALA A 95 30.92 20.39 -1.17
CA ALA A 95 32.19 21.09 -1.27
C ALA A 95 32.00 22.55 -1.72
N SER A 96 31.07 22.79 -2.65
CA SER A 96 30.75 24.14 -3.13
C SER A 96 30.06 25.03 -2.08
N ARG A 97 29.42 24.45 -1.06
CA ARG A 97 28.76 25.19 0.04
C ARG A 97 29.70 25.55 1.18
N VAL A 98 30.85 24.86 1.27
CA VAL A 98 31.84 25.04 2.36
C VAL A 98 33.00 25.95 1.92
N ALA A 99 33.21 26.12 0.61
CA ALA A 99 34.16 27.08 0.03
C ALA A 99 33.57 28.51 -0.04
#